data_AF-A0A1Q6DU40-F1
#
_entry.id   AF-A0A1Q6DU40-F1
#
_cell.length_a   1.000
_cell.length_b   1.000
_cell.length_c   1.000
_cell.angle_alpha   90.00
_cell.angle_beta   90.00
_cell.angle_gamma   90.00
#
_symmetry.space_group_name_H-M   'P 1'
#
loop_
_entity.id
_entity.type
_entity.pdbx_description
1 polymer ?
#
loop_
_entity_poly.entity_id
_entity_poly.type
_entity_poly.pdbx_seq_one_letter_code
_entity_poly.pdbx_strand_id
1 'polypeptide(L)'
;MVTCHCCGSENIDRPTQGRFDCNICGLENYNADLNGAKNILYRSLDYLAGDGAVVNQPLTKASIAKQDYDTGKVLGNSFLTREAS
;
A
#
# COMPACT_ATOMS: atom_id res chain seq x y z
N MET A 1 -12.45 2.02 -3.04
CA MET A 1 -11.73 2.62 -1.89
C MET A 1 -11.94 4.12 -1.89
N VAL A 2 -12.36 4.69 -0.75
CA VAL A 2 -12.64 6.14 -0.58
C VAL A 2 -11.51 6.88 0.15
N THR A 3 -10.54 6.17 0.71
CA THR A 3 -9.39 6.75 1.41
C THR A 3 -8.28 7.12 0.42
N CYS A 4 -7.74 8.33 0.53
CA CYS A 4 -6.55 8.74 -0.19
C CYS A 4 -5.31 8.01 0.35
N HIS A 5 -4.59 7.29 -0.50
CA HIS A 5 -3.37 6.58 -0.08
C HIS A 5 -2.26 7.54 0.39
N CYS A 6 -2.31 8.81 0.01
CA CYS A 6 -1.25 9.77 0.27
C CYS A 6 -1.39 10.46 1.63
N CYS A 7 -2.63 10.83 2.02
CA CYS A 7 -2.88 11.59 3.24
C CYS A 7 -3.89 10.94 4.19
N GLY A 8 -4.51 9.81 3.82
CA GLY A 8 -5.50 9.13 4.64
C GLY A 8 -6.90 9.78 4.68
N SER A 9 -7.09 10.94 4.04
CA SER A 9 -8.40 11.61 4.00
C SER A 9 -9.43 10.82 3.17
N GLU A 10 -10.69 10.89 3.57
CA GLU A 10 -11.85 10.40 2.81
C GLU A 10 -12.62 11.52 2.09
N ASN A 11 -12.16 12.78 2.22
CA ASN A 11 -12.69 13.89 1.43
C ASN A 11 -12.09 13.81 0.01
N ILE A 12 -12.80 13.09 -0.85
CA ILE A 12 -12.39 12.71 -2.20
C ILE A 12 -13.52 12.92 -3.19
N ASP A 13 -13.15 13.00 -4.46
CA ASP A 13 -14.05 12.94 -5.60
C ASP A 13 -13.70 11.77 -6.51
N ARG A 14 -14.75 11.12 -7.06
CA ARG A 14 -14.62 10.06 -8.07
C ARG A 14 -15.51 10.41 -9.28
N PRO A 15 -15.04 11.31 -10.16
CA PRO A 15 -15.83 11.74 -11.32
C PRO A 15 -16.17 10.59 -12.28
N THR A 16 -15.30 9.58 -12.35
CA THR A 16 -15.52 8.33 -13.08
C THR A 16 -15.04 7.16 -12.25
N GLN A 17 -15.35 5.93 -12.66
CA GLN A 17 -14.87 4.73 -11.96
C GLN A 17 -13.34 4.68 -11.90
N GLY A 18 -12.65 5.11 -12.96
CA GLY A 18 -11.20 5.04 -13.11
C GLY A 18 -10.43 6.22 -12.52
N ARG A 19 -11.11 7.33 -12.19
CA ARG A 19 -10.49 8.56 -11.67
C ARG A 19 -10.71 8.72 -10.18
N PHE A 20 -9.70 9.22 -9.48
CA PHE A 20 -9.70 9.51 -8.06
C PHE A 20 -9.00 10.85 -7.81
N ASP A 21 -9.69 11.76 -7.13
CA ASP A 21 -9.19 13.08 -6.76
C ASP A 21 -9.29 13.25 -5.23
N CYS A 22 -8.27 13.79 -4.58
CA CYS A 22 -8.30 14.09 -3.14
C CYS A 22 -8.30 15.59 -2.88
N ASN A 23 -9.36 16.06 -2.21
CA ASN A 23 -9.61 17.47 -1.94
C ASN A 23 -8.75 18.05 -0.80
N ILE A 24 -7.94 17.21 -0.13
CA ILE A 24 -7.09 17.63 0.99
C ILE A 24 -5.63 17.78 0.58
N CYS A 25 -5.07 16.78 -0.11
CA CYS A 25 -3.64 16.78 -0.43
C CYS A 25 -3.33 17.12 -1.90
N GLY A 26 -4.34 17.43 -2.72
CA GLY A 26 -4.15 17.80 -4.13
C GLY A 26 -3.74 16.63 -5.03
N LEU A 27 -4.04 15.39 -4.65
CA LEU A 27 -3.85 14.24 -5.53
C LEU A 27 -4.97 14.24 -6.57
N GLU A 28 -4.71 14.78 -7.76
CA GLU A 28 -5.71 14.97 -8.83
C GLU A 28 -5.47 14.07 -10.04
N ASN A 29 -6.55 13.78 -10.77
CA ASN A 29 -6.63 12.93 -11.94
C ASN A 29 -5.92 11.58 -11.75
N TYR A 30 -6.00 11.02 -10.54
CA TYR A 30 -5.25 9.83 -10.19
C TYR A 30 -6.01 8.56 -10.56
N ASN A 31 -5.28 7.47 -10.83
CA ASN A 31 -5.91 6.19 -11.12
C ASN A 31 -6.53 5.59 -9.84
N ALA A 32 -7.83 5.31 -9.92
CA ALA A 32 -8.62 4.76 -8.84
C ALA A 32 -8.14 3.41 -8.31
N ASP A 33 -7.76 2.51 -9.23
CA ASP A 33 -7.34 1.14 -8.89
C ASP A 33 -5.96 1.15 -8.24
N LEU A 34 -5.06 2.01 -8.73
CA LEU A 34 -3.75 2.21 -8.15
C LEU A 34 -3.83 2.81 -6.73
N ASN A 35 -4.75 3.76 -6.48
CA ASN A 35 -5.02 4.24 -5.13
C ASN A 35 -5.51 3.11 -4.21
N GLY A 36 -6.40 2.25 -4.72
CA GLY A 36 -6.87 1.07 -3.99
C GLY A 36 -5.73 0.10 -3.67
N ALA A 37 -4.92 -0.25 -4.67
CA ALA A 37 -3.80 -1.18 -4.53
C ALA A 37 -2.77 -0.68 -3.50
N LYS A 38 -2.41 0.60 -3.52
CA LYS A 38 -1.49 1.20 -2.55
C LYS A 38 -2.02 1.13 -1.12
N ASN A 39 -3.30 1.43 -0.92
CA ASN A 39 -3.91 1.31 0.39
C ASN A 39 -3.92 -0.14 0.91
N ILE A 40 -4.19 -1.12 0.05
CA ILE A 40 -4.11 -2.54 0.43
C ILE A 40 -2.67 -2.90 0.81
N LEU A 41 -1.69 -2.45 0.02
CA LEU A 41 -0.27 -2.66 0.31
C LEU A 41 0.12 -2.06 1.66
N TYR A 42 -0.23 -0.80 1.94
CA TYR A 42 0.11 -0.15 3.21
C TYR A 42 -0.52 -0.87 4.40
N ARG A 43 -1.80 -1.25 4.32
CA ARG A 43 -2.44 -2.06 5.36
C ARG A 43 -1.70 -3.38 5.57
N SER A 44 -1.35 -4.06 4.48
CA SER A 44 -0.64 -5.34 4.54
C SER A 44 0.75 -5.18 5.17
N LEU A 45 1.46 -4.10 4.84
CA LEU A 45 2.76 -3.79 5.41
C LEU A 45 2.66 -3.47 6.90
N ASP A 46 1.66 -2.68 7.32
CA ASP A 46 1.42 -2.39 8.73
C ASP A 46 1.12 -3.67 9.51
N TYR A 47 0.29 -4.57 8.97
CA TYR A 47 0.05 -5.89 9.56
C TYR A 47 1.34 -6.72 9.65
N LEU A 48 2.15 -6.78 8.58
CA LEU A 48 3.40 -7.54 8.55
C LEU A 48 4.45 -6.97 9.51
N ALA A 49 4.51 -5.65 9.67
CA ALA A 49 5.47 -4.97 10.54
C ALA A 49 5.05 -5.04 12.02
N GLY A 50 3.75 -4.95 12.31
CA GLY A 50 3.22 -4.95 13.67
C GLY A 50 3.07 -6.33 14.27
N ASP A 51 2.38 -7.24 13.57
CA ASP A 51 2.03 -8.57 14.10
C ASP A 51 3.06 -9.64 13.71
N GLY A 52 4.09 -9.26 12.95
CA GLY A 52 4.85 -10.20 12.13
C GLY A 52 3.95 -10.82 11.08
N ALA A 53 4.51 -11.57 10.13
CA ALA A 53 3.70 -12.38 9.20
C ALA A 53 3.01 -13.58 9.89
N VAL A 54 2.49 -13.40 11.11
CA VAL A 54 1.64 -14.35 11.84
C VAL A 54 0.23 -14.29 11.24
N VAL A 55 0.15 -14.50 9.93
CA VAL A 55 -1.07 -14.97 9.29
C VAL A 55 -1.26 -16.44 9.68
N ASN A 56 -2.47 -16.99 9.49
CA ASN A 56 -2.74 -18.42 9.68
C ASN A 56 -1.57 -19.24 9.12
N GLN A 57 -0.80 -19.86 10.02
CA GLN A 57 0.30 -20.70 9.60
C GLN A 57 -0.31 -21.86 8.82
N PRO A 58 0.15 -22.13 7.59
CA PRO A 58 -0.39 -23.24 6.84
C PRO A 58 -0.13 -24.53 7.64
N LEU A 59 -1.19 -25.31 7.86
CA LEU A 59 -1.12 -26.58 8.59
C LEU A 59 -0.19 -27.60 7.91
N THR A 60 0.16 -27.33 6.65
CA THR A 60 1.09 -28.10 5.83
C THR A 60 2.20 -27.20 5.30
N LYS A 61 3.43 -27.74 5.27
CA LYS A 61 4.62 -27.01 4.82
C LYS A 61 4.51 -26.71 3.32
N ALA A 62 4.23 -25.47 2.94
CA ALA A 62 4.34 -25.03 1.56
C ALA A 62 5.84 -24.81 1.23
N SER A 63 6.39 -25.64 0.35
CA SER A 63 7.73 -25.43 -0.20
C SER A 63 7.64 -24.47 -1.38
N ILE A 64 7.67 -23.17 -1.10
CA ILE A 64 7.88 -22.14 -2.13
C ILE A 64 9.37 -21.79 -2.12
N ALA A 65 10.04 -21.97 -3.25
CA ALA A 65 11.40 -21.47 -3.42
C ALA A 65 11.39 -19.96 -3.26
N LYS A 66 12.22 -19.41 -2.37
CA LYS A 66 12.34 -17.96 -2.21
C LYS A 66 12.75 -17.37 -3.55
N GLN A 67 11.94 -16.46 -4.08
CA GLN A 67 12.38 -15.56 -5.13
C GLN A 67 12.94 -14.33 -4.45
N ASP A 68 14.20 -14.01 -4.73
CA ASP A 68 14.86 -12.80 -4.26
C ASP A 68 14.25 -11.60 -4.99
N TYR A 69 13.24 -10.99 -4.36
CA TYR A 69 12.60 -9.79 -4.89
C TYR A 69 13.26 -8.54 -4.29
N ASP A 70 13.88 -7.74 -5.16
CA ASP A 70 14.46 -6.46 -4.78
C ASP A 70 13.35 -5.45 -4.45
N THR A 71 12.94 -5.47 -3.19
CA THR A 71 11.86 -4.65 -2.64
C THR A 71 12.21 -3.16 -2.71
N GLY A 72 13.50 -2.81 -2.70
CA GLY A 72 13.98 -1.43 -2.84
C GLY A 72 13.73 -0.87 -4.23
N LYS A 73 13.87 -1.70 -5.27
CA LYS A 73 13.60 -1.32 -6.66
C LYS A 73 12.11 -0.99 -6.93
N VAL A 74 11.20 -1.51 -6.10
CA VAL A 74 9.75 -1.45 -6.33
C VAL A 74 9.08 -0.39 -5.47
N LEU A 75 9.53 -0.22 -4.23
CA LEU A 75 8.98 0.78 -3.32
C LEU A 75 9.61 2.17 -3.52
N GLY A 76 10.76 2.26 -4.20
CA GLY A 76 11.48 3.50 -4.42
C GLY A 76 12.22 3.99 -3.16
N ASN A 77 13.40 4.57 -3.36
CA ASN A 77 14.37 4.86 -2.29
C ASN A 77 13.89 5.81 -1.18
N SER A 78 12.78 6.54 -1.36
CA SER A 78 12.28 7.47 -0.33
C SER A 78 11.66 6.77 0.89
N PHE A 79 11.28 5.49 0.78
CA PHE A 79 10.65 4.76 1.89
C PHE A 79 11.67 4.13 2.85
N LEU A 80 12.93 3.98 2.44
CA LEU A 80 13.99 3.36 3.25
C LEU A 80 14.77 4.36 4.13
N THR A 81 14.56 5.67 3.97
CA THR A 81 15.33 6.71 4.70
C THR A 81 14.57 7.39 5.84
N ARG A 82 13.46 6.82 6.34
CA ARG A 82 12.96 7.22 7.66
C ARG A 82 13.83 6.54 8.72
N GLU A 83 15.04 7.08 8.85
CA GLU A 83 15.92 6.87 10.00
C GLU A 83 15.13 7.17 11.28
N ALA A 84 15.27 6.27 12.23
CA ALA A 84 14.84 6.49 13.59
C ALA A 84 15.55 7.72 14.17
N SER A 85 14.78 8.70 14.63
CA SER A 85 15.17 9.67 15.64
C SER A 85 13.97 9.97 16.52
#